data_AF-A0A522SEE5-F1
#
_entry.id   AF-A0A522SEE5-F1
#
_cell.length_a   1.000
_cell.length_b   1.000
_cell.length_c   1.000
_cell.angle_alpha   90.00
_cell.angle_beta   90.00
_cell.angle_gamma   90.00
#
_symmetry.space_group_name_H-M   'P 1'
#
loop_
_entity.id
_entity.type
_entity.pdbx_description
1 polymer ?
#
loop_
_entity_poly.entity_id
_entity_poly.type
_entity_poly.pdbx_seq_one_letter_code
_entity_poly.pdbx_strand_id
1 'polypeptide(L)' 'AGEDPIVAADGRSLARALRVAGQVEPVFVEDVAELPARALDLVKDGDVLLCMGAGSIGRAPAQIVQLAGAAAEPQA' A
#
# COMPACT_ATOMS: atom_id res chain seq x y z
N ALA A 1 -0.28 -11.39 -11.16
CA ALA A 1 -1.02 -12.58 -11.63
C ALA A 1 -0.05 -13.40 -12.46
N GLY A 2 -0.21 -14.72 -12.59
CA GLY A 2 0.67 -15.53 -13.44
C GLY A 2 0.46 -15.30 -14.94
N GLU A 3 -0.02 -14.11 -15.31
CA GLU A 3 -0.39 -13.71 -16.66
C GLU A 3 0.75 -12.89 -17.26
N ASP A 4 0.85 -12.92 -18.59
CA ASP A 4 1.83 -12.10 -19.28
C ASP A 4 1.50 -10.60 -19.11
N PRO A 5 2.52 -9.75 -18.93
CA PRO A 5 2.30 -8.32 -18.81
C PRO A 5 1.65 -7.73 -20.07
N ILE A 6 0.63 -6.89 -19.87
CA ILE A 6 0.02 -6.09 -20.93
C ILE A 6 0.56 -4.67 -20.84
N VAL A 7 0.98 -4.11 -21.97
CA VAL A 7 1.51 -2.74 -22.06
C VAL A 7 0.49 -1.75 -21.47
N ALA A 8 0.95 -0.93 -20.53
CA ALA A 8 0.18 0.10 -19.83
C ALA A 8 -0.98 -0.40 -18.92
N ALA A 9 -1.16 -1.71 -18.75
CA ALA A 9 -2.10 -2.28 -17.78
C ALA A 9 -1.42 -2.57 -16.43
N ASP A 10 -0.64 -1.61 -15.95
CA ASP A 10 0.16 -1.73 -14.73
C ASP A 10 -0.18 -0.63 -13.71
N GLY A 11 0.30 -0.81 -12.48
CA GLY A 11 0.01 0.11 -11.39
C GLY A 11 0.60 1.52 -11.58
N ARG A 12 1.72 1.68 -12.31
CA ARG A 12 2.29 3.01 -12.61
C ARG A 12 1.38 3.78 -13.56
N SER A 13 0.86 3.10 -14.56
CA SER A 13 -0.10 3.65 -15.53
C SER A 13 -1.40 4.05 -14.84
N LEU A 14 -1.93 3.21 -13.93
CA LEU A 14 -3.11 3.54 -13.13
C LEU A 14 -2.86 4.75 -12.20
N ALA A 15 -1.75 4.77 -11.46
CA ALA A 15 -1.42 5.88 -10.57
C ALA A 15 -1.29 7.21 -11.33
N ARG A 16 -0.70 7.18 -12.53
CA ARG A 16 -0.64 8.35 -13.42
C ARG A 16 -2.04 8.80 -13.85
N ALA A 17 -2.91 7.88 -14.24
CA ALA A 17 -4.27 8.21 -14.67
C ALA A 17 -5.08 8.87 -13.53
N LEU A 18 -4.99 8.33 -12.31
CA LEU A 18 -5.63 8.89 -11.12
C LEU A 18 -5.12 10.30 -10.80
N ARG A 19 -3.80 10.52 -10.86
CA ARG A 19 -3.18 11.84 -10.68
C ARG A 19 -3.68 12.86 -11.72
N VAL A 20 -3.75 12.46 -12.99
CA VAL A 20 -4.26 13.32 -14.08
C VAL A 20 -5.75 13.65 -13.89
N ALA A 21 -6.55 12.71 -13.35
CA ALA A 21 -7.94 12.97 -13.02
C ALA A 21 -8.12 14.01 -11.90
N GLY A 22 -7.07 14.30 -11.12
CA GLY A 22 -6.99 15.44 -10.20
C GLY A 22 -7.80 15.32 -8.90
N GLN A 23 -8.42 14.18 -8.63
CA GLN A 23 -9.21 13.96 -7.41
C GLN A 23 -8.36 13.50 -6.23
N VAL A 24 -7.31 12.75 -6.50
CA VAL A 24 -6.42 12.17 -5.49
C VAL A 24 -4.98 12.16 -6.00
N GLU A 25 -4.04 12.19 -5.07
CA GLU A 25 -2.60 12.08 -5.35
C GLU A 25 -2.10 10.70 -4.89
N PRO A 26 -2.09 9.68 -5.77
CA PRO A 26 -1.75 8.32 -5.37
C PRO A 26 -0.24 8.17 -5.11
N VAL A 27 0.08 7.48 -4.01
CA VAL A 27 1.42 6.98 -3.72
C VAL A 27 1.55 5.59 -4.33
N PHE A 28 2.38 5.46 -5.36
CA PHE A 28 2.66 4.16 -5.98
C PHE A 28 3.78 3.46 -5.20
N VAL A 29 3.54 2.22 -4.80
CA VAL A 29 4.52 1.33 -4.18
C VAL A 29 4.74 0.14 -5.12
N GLU A 30 5.97 -0.04 -5.57
CA GLU A 30 6.30 -1.07 -6.57
C GLU A 30 6.38 -2.46 -5.96
N ASP A 31 7.02 -2.58 -4.79
CA ASP A 31 7.11 -3.83 -4.04
C ASP A 31 6.07 -3.88 -2.92
N VAL A 32 5.20 -4.89 -2.97
CA VAL A 32 4.19 -5.14 -1.94
C VAL A 32 4.81 -5.36 -0.55
N ALA A 33 6.06 -5.81 -0.48
CA ALA A 33 6.77 -5.97 0.79
C ALA A 33 7.05 -4.63 1.50
N GLU A 34 7.14 -3.52 0.77
CA GLU A 34 7.34 -2.19 1.33
C GLU A 34 6.03 -1.54 1.80
N LEU A 35 4.89 -2.03 1.29
CA LEU A 35 3.56 -1.45 1.51
C LEU A 35 3.21 -1.28 3.01
N PRO A 36 3.50 -2.23 3.92
CA PRO A 36 3.20 -2.05 5.34
C PRO A 36 3.88 -0.84 5.97
N ALA A 37 5.17 -0.64 5.74
CA ALA A 37 5.91 0.49 6.29
C ALA A 37 5.43 1.82 5.68
N ARG A 38 5.23 1.85 4.36
CA ARG A 38 4.72 3.04 3.67
C ARG A 38 3.31 3.43 4.11
N ALA A 39 2.44 2.45 4.40
CA ALA A 39 1.12 2.74 4.94
C ALA A 39 1.23 3.40 6.33
N LEU A 40 2.11 2.89 7.20
CA LEU A 40 2.32 3.45 8.54
C LEU A 40 2.91 4.87 8.53
N ASP A 41 3.73 5.21 7.54
CA ASP A 41 4.24 6.58 7.35
C ASP A 41 3.14 7.60 6.98
N LEU A 42 2.02 7.14 6.40
CA LEU A 42 0.98 7.99 5.83
C LEU A 42 -0.25 8.11 6.73
N VAL A 43 -0.61 7.06 7.46
CA VAL A 43 -1.78 7.04 8.33
C VAL A 43 -1.58 7.94 9.55
N LYS A 44 -2.68 8.53 10.01
CA LYS A 44 -2.75 9.37 11.20
C LYS A 44 -3.69 8.75 12.22
N ASP A 45 -3.62 9.25 13.45
CA ASP A 45 -4.58 8.87 14.48
C ASP A 45 -6.02 9.16 14.01
N GLY A 46 -6.91 8.19 14.24
CA GLY A 46 -8.30 8.22 13.78
C GLY A 46 -8.53 7.77 12.34
N ASP A 47 -7.49 7.48 11.54
CA ASP A 47 -7.68 6.96 10.18
C ASP A 47 -8.18 5.50 10.18
N VAL A 48 -8.97 5.15 9.18
CA VAL A 48 -9.38 3.77 8.90
C VAL A 48 -8.64 3.26 7.66
N LEU A 49 -7.75 2.30 7.85
CA LEU A 49 -6.98 1.70 6.77
C LEU A 49 -7.73 0.53 6.13
N LEU A 50 -8.05 0.66 4.84
CA LEU A 50 -8.68 -0.40 4.05
C LEU A 50 -7.64 -1.09 3.16
N CYS A 51 -7.36 -2.36 3.43
CA CYS A 51 -6.56 -3.20 2.53
C CYS A 51 -7.51 -3.91 1.55
N MET A 52 -7.37 -3.59 0.25
CA MET A 52 -8.29 -4.07 -0.79
C MET A 52 -7.57 -4.81 -1.90
N GLY A 53 -8.24 -5.81 -2.48
CA GLY A 53 -7.75 -6.59 -3.62
C GLY A 53 -7.68 -8.08 -3.32
N ALA A 54 -6.88 -8.80 -4.12
CA ALA A 54 -6.69 -10.23 -4.01
C ALA A 54 -5.20 -10.60 -4.13
N GLY A 55 -4.85 -11.85 -3.83
CA GLY A 55 -3.47 -12.33 -3.92
C GLY A 55 -2.60 -11.86 -2.76
N SER A 56 -1.39 -11.37 -3.05
CA SER A 56 -0.37 -11.03 -2.04
C SER A 56 -0.80 -9.96 -1.04
N ILE A 57 -1.70 -9.04 -1.44
CA ILE A 57 -2.22 -7.99 -0.56
C ILE A 57 -2.91 -8.54 0.70
N GLY A 58 -3.44 -9.77 0.66
CA GLY A 58 -4.10 -10.41 1.82
C GLY A 58 -3.17 -10.63 3.01
N ARG A 59 -1.84 -10.54 2.81
CA ARG A 59 -0.84 -10.62 3.90
C ARG A 59 -0.55 -9.27 4.56
N ALA A 60 -0.83 -8.15 3.87
CA ALA A 60 -0.47 -6.82 4.33
C ALA A 60 -1.11 -6.41 5.68
N PRO A 61 -2.41 -6.68 5.95
CA PRO A 61 -3.01 -6.29 7.23
C PRO A 61 -2.29 -6.86 8.45
N ALA A 62 -1.94 -8.14 8.40
CA ALA A 62 -1.23 -8.81 9.49
C ALA A 62 0.18 -8.21 9.70
N GLN A 63 0.88 -7.94 8.61
CA GLN A 63 2.21 -7.32 8.65
C GLN A 63 2.17 -5.89 9.19
N ILE A 64 1.15 -5.11 8.81
CA ILE A 64 0.94 -3.74 9.32
C ILE A 64 0.72 -3.77 10.83
N VAL A 65 -0.14 -4.65 11.34
CA VAL A 65 -0.39 -4.80 12.79
C VAL A 65 0.88 -5.20 13.53
N GLN A 66 1.65 -6.15 12.98
CA GLN A 66 2.93 -6.56 13.57
C GLN A 66 3.95 -5.41 13.64
N LEU A 67 4.10 -4.64 12.56
CA LEU A 67 5.02 -3.50 12.52
C LEU A 67 4.58 -2.36 13.43
N ALA A 68 3.29 -2.05 13.47
CA ALA A 68 2.74 -1.02 14.35
C ALA A 68 2.91 -1.40 15.84
N GLY A 69 2.73 -2.68 16.18
CA GLY A 69 2.96 -3.21 17.52
C GLY A 69 4.45 -3.17 17.92
N ALA A 70 5.34 -3.52 16.99
CA ALA A 70 6.79 -3.45 17.22
C ALA A 70 7.31 -2.01 17.36
N ALA A 71 6.71 -1.05 16.64
CA ALA A 71 7.03 0.37 16.77
C ALA A 71 6.51 1.00 18.08
N ALA A 72 5.52 0.38 18.73
CA ALA A 72 4.94 0.85 19.98
C ALA A 72 5.72 0.40 21.24
N GLU A 73 6.68 -0.52 21.11
CA GLU A 73 7.63 -0.81 22.20
C GLU A 73 8.73 0.26 22.20
N PRO A 74 8.79 1.13 23.24
CA PRO A 74 9.91 2.04 23.37
C PRO A 74 11.17 1.22 23.60
N GLN A 75 12.16 1.40 22.75
CA GLN A 75 13.53 0.96 23.02
C GLN A 75 13.98 1.63 24.33
N ALA A 76 14.07 0.83 25.39
CA ALA A 76 14.58 1.22 26.70
C ALA A 76 16.09 1.43 26.67
#